data_AF-A0A2V8DNW7-F1
#
_entry.id   AF-A0A2V8DNW7-F1
#
_cell.length_a   1.000
_cell.length_b   1.000
_cell.length_c   1.000
_cell.angle_alpha   90.00
_cell.angle_beta   90.00
_cell.angle_gamma   90.00
#
_symmetry.space_group_name_H-M   'P 1'
#
loop_
_entity.id
_entity.type
_entity.pdbx_description
1 polymer ?
#
loop_
_entity_poly.entity_id
_entity_poly.type
_entity_poly.pdbx_seq_one_letter_code
_entity_poly.pdbx_strand_id
1 'polypeptide(L)'
;MNETLDLHFPACLADDFPEELPVAIAAVDRVLGVIHGLSYDALERHSPALRENDWSNYLRCSIARMIHAAGALRRAGVRQGRLLDYGAYFGNFSGMFADLGFDVDAVDAYRTYARTLEPPLSLMRSRGIRLLDFDDAGRALAGLPDGGYDVVLCAGVIEHVPHTPLGLLTTINRVLKPGGHLVIDTPNLAHLYKRQALARGESVWPPLAAQFYSPIPYEGHHREYTAPEVAWMLNEVGHEVKAIELYSYSCYEQPELSGRDVTNFWKMLADPTQREYITTLSRRGETTTATGPAPEWRTLFVETERHWEAMRHDSPEFQADDLVDREPLLAQLQHEVVVRDQMLADLEREPLLVQLQADVATRDRLLAEFQEERNRAVEERDRTIARLYEEIATRDQTIARQNDQLGRLNDRLGDLQAAFDATPSEVVKRLLRRNSGKTHS
;
A
#
# COMPACT_ATOMS: atom_id res chain seq x y z
N MET A 1 13.93 14.61 0.96
CA MET A 1 13.39 15.82 1.61
C MET A 1 11.89 15.61 1.73
N ASN A 2 11.27 16.01 2.84
CA ASN A 2 9.80 16.01 2.94
C ASN A 2 9.28 17.16 2.09
N GLU A 3 9.10 16.91 0.80
CA GLU A 3 8.46 17.85 -0.11
C GLU A 3 6.99 17.99 0.30
N THR A 4 6.55 19.25 0.41
CA THR A 4 5.16 19.63 0.68
C THR A 4 4.69 20.50 -0.46
N LEU A 5 3.44 20.33 -0.89
CA LEU A 5 2.80 21.13 -1.93
C LEU A 5 1.53 21.78 -1.34
N ASP A 6 1.55 23.09 -1.18
CA ASP A 6 0.34 23.84 -0.82
C ASP A 6 -0.56 23.95 -2.05
N LEU A 7 -1.78 23.44 -1.94
CA LEU A 7 -2.73 23.44 -3.05
C LEU A 7 -3.44 24.78 -3.19
N HIS A 8 -3.46 25.63 -2.15
CA HIS A 8 -4.21 26.88 -2.13
C HIS A 8 -5.66 26.75 -2.65
N PHE A 9 -6.32 25.62 -2.39
CA PHE A 9 -7.66 25.34 -2.89
C PHE A 9 -8.72 26.25 -2.21
N PRO A 10 -9.72 26.77 -2.95
CA PRO A 10 -9.98 26.56 -4.37
C PRO A 10 -9.31 27.60 -5.29
N ALA A 11 -8.49 28.51 -4.77
CA ALA A 11 -7.90 29.61 -5.52
C ALA A 11 -6.93 29.15 -6.63
N CYS A 12 -6.27 27.99 -6.46
CA CYS A 12 -5.43 27.40 -7.51
C CYS A 12 -6.16 27.12 -8.83
N LEU A 13 -7.49 27.00 -8.80
CA LEU A 13 -8.30 26.73 -10.00
C LEU A 13 -8.63 28.01 -10.79
N ALA A 14 -8.27 29.19 -10.27
CA ALA A 14 -8.68 30.48 -10.86
C ALA A 14 -8.01 30.75 -12.21
N ASP A 15 -6.80 30.24 -12.42
CA ASP A 15 -6.06 30.43 -13.68
C ASP A 15 -6.70 29.66 -14.83
N ASP A 16 -7.17 28.44 -14.57
CA ASP A 16 -7.81 27.58 -15.56
C ASP A 16 -9.32 27.88 -15.72
N PHE A 17 -9.99 28.36 -14.66
CA PHE A 17 -11.44 28.59 -14.62
C PHE A 17 -11.84 29.95 -14.01
N PRO A 18 -11.37 31.08 -14.57
CA PRO A 18 -11.57 32.39 -13.96
C PRO A 18 -13.03 32.88 -13.91
N GLU A 19 -13.88 32.39 -14.81
CA GLU A 19 -15.30 32.80 -14.88
C GLU A 19 -16.21 31.86 -14.08
N GLU A 20 -15.94 30.56 -14.09
CA GLU A 20 -16.74 29.55 -13.41
C GLU A 20 -16.49 29.52 -11.90
N LEU A 21 -15.23 29.68 -11.50
CA LEU A 21 -14.81 29.47 -10.12
C LEU A 21 -15.55 30.37 -9.11
N PRO A 22 -15.70 31.69 -9.32
CA PRO A 22 -16.42 32.54 -8.38
C PRO A 22 -17.90 32.14 -8.21
N VAL A 23 -18.53 31.66 -9.30
CA VAL A 23 -19.93 31.23 -9.29
C VAL A 23 -20.08 29.89 -8.54
N ALA A 24 -19.15 28.96 -8.76
CA ALA A 24 -19.12 27.69 -8.05
C ALA A 24 -18.93 27.87 -6.54
N ILE A 25 -17.96 28.70 -6.12
CA ILE A 25 -17.72 29.04 -4.71
C ILE A 25 -19.00 29.60 -4.08
N ALA A 26 -19.61 30.61 -4.71
CA ALA A 26 -20.83 31.22 -4.17
C ALA A 26 -22.01 30.24 -4.06
N ALA A 27 -22.15 29.31 -5.01
CA ALA A 27 -23.17 28.26 -4.97
C ALA A 27 -22.93 27.31 -3.79
N VAL A 28 -21.70 26.84 -3.60
CA VAL A 28 -21.32 25.97 -2.48
C VAL A 28 -21.49 26.67 -1.14
N ASP A 29 -21.04 27.93 -0.99
CA ASP A 29 -21.17 28.68 0.26
C ASP A 29 -22.63 28.85 0.70
N ARG A 30 -23.56 29.04 -0.24
CA ARG A 30 -25.00 29.09 0.08
C ARG A 30 -25.53 27.76 0.58
N VAL A 31 -25.10 26.65 -0.01
CA VAL A 31 -25.50 25.31 0.46
C VAL A 31 -24.91 25.05 1.84
N LEU A 32 -23.62 25.32 2.05
CA LEU A 32 -22.95 25.19 3.35
C LEU A 32 -23.67 25.99 4.44
N GLY A 33 -24.15 27.19 4.12
CA GLY A 33 -24.91 28.05 5.03
C GLY A 33 -26.23 27.46 5.53
N VAL A 34 -26.81 26.47 4.85
CA VAL A 34 -28.09 25.84 5.24
C VAL A 34 -27.95 24.39 5.68
N ILE A 35 -26.81 23.74 5.44
CA ILE A 35 -26.59 22.33 5.81
C ILE A 35 -25.85 22.15 7.15
N HIS A 36 -25.28 23.21 7.73
CA HIS A 36 -24.54 23.12 8.98
C HIS A 36 -25.44 22.66 10.15
N GLY A 37 -24.98 21.63 10.88
CA GLY A 37 -25.66 21.12 12.08
C GLY A 37 -26.85 20.18 11.82
N LEU A 38 -27.04 19.74 10.57
CA LEU A 38 -28.02 18.71 10.25
C LEU A 38 -27.50 17.30 10.58
N SER A 39 -28.43 16.38 10.84
CA SER A 39 -28.14 14.94 10.96
C SER A 39 -28.31 14.26 9.60
N TYR A 40 -27.32 13.43 9.26
CA TYR A 40 -27.20 12.77 7.96
C TYR A 40 -27.42 11.27 8.01
N ASP A 41 -27.85 10.73 9.16
CA ASP A 41 -28.10 9.31 9.42
C ASP A 41 -29.01 8.66 8.35
N ALA A 42 -29.95 9.44 7.78
CA ALA A 42 -30.84 8.99 6.72
C ALA A 42 -30.10 8.69 5.40
N LEU A 43 -29.07 9.48 5.07
CA LEU A 43 -28.23 9.30 3.88
C LEU A 43 -27.29 8.09 4.04
N GLU A 44 -26.84 7.83 5.27
CA GLU A 44 -25.92 6.73 5.59
C GLU A 44 -26.58 5.35 5.55
N ARG A 45 -27.92 5.29 5.63
CA ARG A 45 -28.67 4.05 5.81
C ARG A 45 -28.46 3.04 4.68
N HIS A 46 -28.45 3.52 3.43
CA HIS A 46 -28.29 2.71 2.22
C HIS A 46 -26.92 2.88 1.55
N SER A 47 -26.09 3.75 2.14
CA SER A 47 -24.73 4.04 1.72
C SER A 47 -23.81 4.11 2.94
N PRO A 48 -23.45 2.95 3.55
CA PRO A 48 -22.65 2.93 4.79
C PRO A 48 -21.28 3.61 4.66
N ALA A 49 -20.77 3.79 3.44
CA ALA A 49 -19.55 4.53 3.15
C ALA A 49 -19.65 6.04 3.47
N LEU A 50 -20.86 6.58 3.63
CA LEU A 50 -21.11 7.98 3.99
C LEU A 50 -21.11 8.25 5.49
N ARG A 51 -20.91 7.21 6.32
CA ARG A 51 -20.87 7.39 7.78
C ARG A 51 -19.76 8.34 8.19
N GLU A 52 -20.11 9.32 9.03
CA GLU A 52 -19.17 10.32 9.53
C GLU A 52 -18.53 11.17 8.40
N ASN A 53 -19.14 11.20 7.21
CA ASN A 53 -18.62 11.96 6.09
C ASN A 53 -18.60 13.46 6.41
N ASP A 54 -17.49 14.13 6.09
CA ASP A 54 -17.42 15.59 6.17
C ASP A 54 -18.11 16.21 4.95
N TRP A 55 -19.42 16.41 5.09
CA TRP A 55 -20.24 17.03 4.05
C TRP A 55 -19.81 18.45 3.68
N SER A 56 -19.17 19.18 4.61
CA SER A 56 -18.68 20.51 4.32
C SER A 56 -17.47 20.45 3.40
N ASN A 57 -16.55 19.52 3.67
CA ASN A 57 -15.39 19.28 2.83
C ASN A 57 -15.81 18.69 1.48
N TYR A 58 -16.71 17.71 1.46
CA TYR A 58 -17.28 17.15 0.22
C TYR A 58 -17.85 18.26 -0.70
N LEU A 59 -18.69 19.15 -0.15
CA LEU A 59 -19.25 20.25 -0.93
C LEU A 59 -18.18 21.25 -1.38
N ARG A 60 -17.15 21.53 -0.56
CA ARG A 60 -16.02 22.37 -0.99
C ARG A 60 -15.26 21.72 -2.14
N CYS A 61 -14.88 20.45 -2.04
CA CYS A 61 -14.18 19.74 -3.10
C CYS A 61 -15.03 19.63 -4.38
N SER A 62 -16.36 19.56 -4.25
CA SER A 62 -17.28 19.57 -5.41
C SER A 62 -17.13 20.77 -6.33
N ILE A 63 -16.53 21.89 -5.86
CA ILE A 63 -16.18 23.04 -6.70
C ILE A 63 -15.36 22.61 -7.92
N ALA A 64 -14.39 21.71 -7.77
CA ALA A 64 -13.60 21.20 -8.90
C ALA A 64 -14.50 20.57 -9.97
N ARG A 65 -15.40 19.66 -9.57
CA ARG A 65 -16.33 19.03 -10.50
C ARG A 65 -17.28 20.03 -11.18
N MET A 66 -17.77 20.99 -10.40
CA MET A 66 -18.69 22.04 -10.86
C MET A 66 -18.06 22.94 -11.93
N ILE A 67 -16.82 23.38 -11.76
CA ILE A 67 -16.14 24.24 -12.74
C ILE A 67 -15.79 23.47 -14.03
N HIS A 68 -15.45 22.18 -13.94
CA HIS A 68 -15.22 21.36 -15.13
C HIS A 68 -16.50 21.21 -15.97
N ALA A 69 -17.64 20.93 -15.32
CA ALA A 69 -18.93 20.85 -15.99
C ALA A 69 -19.33 22.17 -16.69
N ALA A 70 -19.23 23.29 -15.97
CA ALA A 70 -19.56 24.61 -16.51
C ALA A 70 -18.57 25.06 -17.60
N GLY A 71 -17.28 24.77 -17.41
CA GLY A 71 -16.21 25.10 -18.36
C GLY A 71 -16.32 24.33 -19.66
N ALA A 72 -16.69 23.05 -19.61
CA ALA A 72 -16.94 22.26 -20.80
C ALA A 72 -18.09 22.84 -21.63
N LEU A 73 -19.23 23.17 -20.99
CA LEU A 73 -20.37 23.79 -21.64
C LEU A 73 -20.03 25.16 -22.25
N ARG A 74 -19.30 26.01 -21.50
CA ARG A 74 -18.85 27.32 -21.98
C ARG A 74 -17.95 27.20 -23.20
N ARG A 75 -16.98 26.27 -23.20
CA ARG A 75 -16.10 25.99 -24.35
C ARG A 75 -16.88 25.53 -25.59
N ALA A 76 -17.98 24.79 -25.39
CA ALA A 76 -18.90 24.42 -26.46
C ALA A 76 -19.88 25.53 -26.88
N GLY A 77 -19.82 26.71 -26.25
CA GLY A 77 -20.68 27.85 -26.56
C GLY A 77 -22.07 27.78 -25.93
N VAL A 78 -22.32 26.84 -25.02
CA VAL A 78 -23.60 26.67 -24.31
C VAL A 78 -23.57 27.50 -23.03
N ARG A 79 -24.36 28.58 -22.99
CA ARG A 79 -24.36 29.55 -21.86
C ARG A 79 -25.70 29.74 -21.18
N GLN A 80 -26.78 29.24 -21.77
CA GLN A 80 -28.14 29.36 -21.26
C GLN A 80 -28.99 28.23 -21.88
N GLY A 81 -30.19 28.06 -21.36
CA GLY A 81 -31.15 27.08 -21.84
C GLY A 81 -31.81 26.34 -20.68
N ARG A 82 -32.65 25.36 -21.01
CA ARG A 82 -33.31 24.54 -20.01
C ARG A 82 -32.42 23.37 -19.62
N LEU A 83 -32.10 23.26 -18.33
CA LEU A 83 -31.14 22.31 -17.78
C LEU A 83 -31.84 21.36 -16.80
N LEU A 84 -31.58 20.06 -16.95
CA LEU A 84 -31.96 19.05 -15.97
C LEU A 84 -30.72 18.61 -15.19
N ASP A 85 -30.73 18.77 -13.88
CA ASP A 85 -29.75 18.19 -12.97
C ASP A 85 -30.27 16.84 -12.46
N TYR A 86 -29.78 15.74 -13.06
CA TYR A 86 -30.19 14.38 -12.73
C TYR A 86 -29.34 13.84 -11.58
N GLY A 87 -29.93 13.64 -10.41
CA GLY A 87 -29.21 13.30 -9.16
C GLY A 87 -28.66 14.54 -8.45
N ALA A 88 -29.50 15.57 -8.32
CA ALA A 88 -29.08 16.90 -7.88
C ALA A 88 -28.72 17.02 -6.39
N TYR A 89 -29.16 16.07 -5.56
CA TYR A 89 -28.83 15.95 -4.13
C TYR A 89 -28.97 17.26 -3.34
N PHE A 90 -27.86 17.87 -2.88
CA PHE A 90 -27.87 19.15 -2.15
C PHE A 90 -28.12 20.38 -3.03
N GLY A 91 -28.05 20.24 -4.36
CA GLY A 91 -28.35 21.30 -5.30
C GLY A 91 -27.22 22.30 -5.55
N ASN A 92 -25.97 21.98 -5.22
CA ASN A 92 -24.81 22.84 -5.52
C ASN A 92 -24.61 23.04 -7.04
N PHE A 93 -24.73 21.99 -7.84
CA PHE A 93 -24.73 22.08 -9.31
C PHE A 93 -25.94 22.88 -9.80
N SER A 94 -27.15 22.45 -9.45
CA SER A 94 -28.39 23.18 -9.76
C SER A 94 -28.32 24.68 -9.45
N GLY A 95 -27.80 25.01 -8.27
CA GLY A 95 -27.62 26.37 -7.81
C GLY A 95 -26.59 27.16 -8.62
N MET A 96 -25.46 26.56 -8.99
CA MET A 96 -24.47 27.23 -9.84
C MET A 96 -25.04 27.49 -11.23
N PHE A 97 -25.67 26.50 -11.86
CA PHE A 97 -26.20 26.66 -13.21
C PHE A 97 -27.37 27.64 -13.29
N ALA A 98 -28.17 27.76 -12.22
CA ALA A 98 -29.16 28.83 -12.11
C ALA A 98 -28.52 30.24 -12.11
N ASP A 99 -27.38 30.43 -11.42
CA ASP A 99 -26.65 31.71 -11.45
C ASP A 99 -25.98 31.99 -12.80
N LEU A 100 -25.60 30.95 -13.53
CA LEU A 100 -25.09 31.05 -14.90
C LEU A 100 -26.19 31.35 -15.93
N GLY A 101 -27.46 31.44 -15.53
CA GLY A 101 -28.58 31.84 -16.39
C GLY A 101 -29.34 30.68 -17.04
N PHE A 102 -29.18 29.45 -16.55
CA PHE A 102 -30.00 28.32 -16.99
C PHE A 102 -31.35 28.28 -16.25
N ASP A 103 -32.38 27.77 -16.94
CA ASP A 103 -33.66 27.40 -16.33
C ASP A 103 -33.55 25.96 -15.83
N VAL A 104 -33.45 25.77 -14.50
CA VAL A 104 -33.02 24.51 -13.89
C VAL A 104 -34.19 23.74 -13.28
N ASP A 105 -34.36 22.50 -13.75
CA ASP A 105 -35.07 21.46 -13.03
C ASP A 105 -34.06 20.54 -12.34
N ALA A 106 -34.28 20.21 -11.07
CA ALA A 106 -33.43 19.35 -10.26
C ALA A 106 -34.20 18.11 -9.82
N VAL A 107 -33.69 16.91 -10.12
CA VAL A 107 -34.36 15.64 -9.77
C VAL A 107 -33.50 14.78 -8.84
N ASP A 108 -34.08 14.34 -7.72
CA ASP A 108 -33.49 13.34 -6.82
C ASP A 108 -34.56 12.56 -6.03
N ALA A 109 -34.16 11.63 -5.17
CA ALA A 109 -35.00 10.91 -4.23
C ALA A 109 -35.23 11.75 -2.96
N TYR A 110 -35.70 12.98 -3.13
CA TYR A 110 -35.81 13.96 -2.05
C TYR A 110 -36.69 13.48 -0.91
N ARG A 111 -37.81 12.80 -1.20
CA ARG A 111 -38.76 12.29 -0.19
C ARG A 111 -38.13 11.26 0.73
N THR A 112 -37.23 10.41 0.20
CA THR A 112 -36.44 9.43 0.97
C THR A 112 -35.60 10.12 2.04
N TYR A 113 -35.10 11.33 1.75
CA TYR A 113 -34.17 12.08 2.60
C TYR A 113 -34.78 13.36 3.18
N ALA A 114 -36.09 13.53 3.09
CA ALA A 114 -36.75 14.84 3.18
C ALA A 114 -36.39 15.64 4.43
N ARG A 115 -36.28 15.00 5.61
CA ARG A 115 -35.92 15.72 6.85
C ARG A 115 -34.49 16.26 6.84
N THR A 116 -33.56 15.53 6.23
CA THR A 116 -32.15 15.92 6.13
C THR A 116 -31.93 16.93 5.02
N LEU A 117 -32.65 16.80 3.89
CA LEU A 117 -32.46 17.68 2.73
C LEU A 117 -33.41 18.89 2.70
N GLU A 118 -34.37 19.05 3.61
CA GLU A 118 -35.33 20.17 3.52
C GLU A 118 -34.67 21.56 3.46
N PRO A 119 -33.63 21.89 4.25
CA PRO A 119 -32.96 23.19 4.13
C PRO A 119 -32.36 23.48 2.74
N PRO A 120 -31.53 22.60 2.13
CA PRO A 120 -31.07 22.81 0.75
C PRO A 120 -32.20 22.79 -0.29
N LEU A 121 -33.27 22.01 -0.09
CA LEU A 121 -34.45 22.05 -0.97
C LEU A 121 -35.16 23.40 -0.92
N SER A 122 -35.33 23.97 0.27
CA SER A 122 -35.90 25.30 0.47
C SER A 122 -35.04 26.38 -0.19
N LEU A 123 -33.71 26.28 -0.08
CA LEU A 123 -32.78 27.16 -0.79
C LEU A 123 -32.99 27.07 -2.30
N MET A 124 -33.04 25.86 -2.89
CA MET A 124 -33.29 25.69 -4.33
C MET A 124 -34.63 26.31 -4.77
N ARG A 125 -35.73 26.03 -4.06
CA ARG A 125 -37.05 26.61 -4.37
C ARG A 125 -37.04 28.14 -4.32
N SER A 126 -36.36 28.72 -3.33
CA SER A 126 -36.25 30.19 -3.19
C SER A 126 -35.53 30.85 -4.38
N ARG A 127 -34.74 30.07 -5.12
CA ARG A 127 -33.99 30.50 -6.31
C ARG A 127 -34.70 30.16 -7.62
N GLY A 128 -35.95 29.71 -7.56
CA GLY A 128 -36.76 29.38 -8.74
C GLY A 128 -36.42 28.04 -9.39
N ILE A 129 -35.58 27.22 -8.74
CA ILE A 129 -35.24 25.88 -9.24
C ILE A 129 -36.43 24.95 -8.98
N ARG A 130 -36.89 24.27 -10.04
CA ARG A 130 -38.01 23.34 -9.93
C ARG A 130 -37.51 21.98 -9.43
N LEU A 131 -38.04 21.53 -8.30
CA LEU A 131 -37.72 20.22 -7.75
C LEU A 131 -38.64 19.13 -8.31
N LEU A 132 -38.05 18.02 -8.71
CA LEU A 132 -38.71 16.81 -9.16
C LEU A 132 -38.27 15.64 -8.26
N ASP A 133 -39.17 14.72 -7.96
CA ASP A 133 -38.84 13.55 -7.13
C ASP A 133 -38.88 12.26 -7.95
N PHE A 134 -37.91 11.37 -7.74
CA PHE A 134 -37.92 10.05 -8.39
C PHE A 134 -39.11 9.18 -7.96
N ASP A 135 -39.71 9.41 -6.79
CA ASP A 135 -40.96 8.73 -6.39
C ASP A 135 -42.12 9.09 -7.33
N ASP A 136 -42.15 10.31 -7.85
CA ASP A 136 -43.23 10.81 -8.71
C ASP A 136 -42.92 10.59 -10.20
N ALA A 137 -41.67 10.86 -10.63
CA ALA A 137 -41.27 10.79 -12.03
C ALA A 137 -40.72 9.41 -12.45
N GLY A 138 -40.29 8.59 -11.48
CA GLY A 138 -39.50 7.39 -11.70
C GLY A 138 -38.10 7.70 -12.25
N ARG A 139 -37.19 6.73 -12.20
CA ARG A 139 -35.85 6.86 -12.80
C ARG A 139 -35.90 7.06 -14.33
N ALA A 140 -36.99 6.64 -14.97
CA ALA A 140 -37.28 6.81 -16.39
C ALA A 140 -37.88 8.19 -16.74
N LEU A 141 -38.15 9.05 -15.75
CA LEU A 141 -38.70 10.40 -15.91
C LEU A 141 -39.99 10.45 -16.75
N ALA A 142 -40.89 9.48 -16.57
CA ALA A 142 -42.02 9.24 -17.47
C ALA A 142 -42.99 10.44 -17.60
N GLY A 143 -43.04 11.31 -16.59
CA GLY A 143 -43.84 12.54 -16.60
C GLY A 143 -43.21 13.74 -17.33
N LEU A 144 -41.95 13.64 -17.78
CA LEU A 144 -41.26 14.71 -18.48
C LEU A 144 -41.35 14.54 -20.00
N PRO A 145 -41.50 15.63 -20.76
CA PRO A 145 -41.60 15.58 -22.22
C PRO A 145 -40.29 15.13 -22.86
N ASP A 146 -40.41 14.45 -23.99
CA ASP A 146 -39.29 14.15 -24.88
C ASP A 146 -38.73 15.46 -25.44
N GLY A 147 -37.40 15.58 -25.51
CA GLY A 147 -36.75 16.80 -26.01
C GLY A 147 -37.07 18.06 -25.20
N GLY A 148 -37.30 17.93 -23.90
CA GLY A 148 -37.63 19.04 -23.00
C GLY A 148 -36.44 19.90 -22.55
N TYR A 149 -35.20 19.41 -22.70
CA TYR A 149 -34.00 20.04 -22.13
C TYR A 149 -32.92 20.30 -23.17
N ASP A 150 -32.25 21.46 -23.05
CA ASP A 150 -31.06 21.81 -23.85
C ASP A 150 -29.80 21.17 -23.28
N VAL A 151 -29.75 20.99 -21.96
CA VAL A 151 -28.64 20.38 -21.21
C VAL A 151 -29.18 19.39 -20.19
N VAL A 152 -28.51 18.26 -20.04
CA VAL A 152 -28.68 17.36 -18.89
C VAL A 152 -27.32 17.19 -18.20
N LEU A 153 -27.29 17.39 -16.89
CA LEU A 153 -26.17 17.03 -16.04
C LEU A 153 -26.47 15.65 -15.42
N CYS A 154 -25.47 14.78 -15.40
CA CYS A 154 -25.49 13.48 -14.76
C CYS A 154 -24.17 13.33 -14.00
N ALA A 155 -24.07 14.09 -12.90
CA ALA A 155 -22.83 14.27 -12.16
C ALA A 155 -22.77 13.35 -10.94
N GLY A 156 -21.96 12.30 -10.99
CA GLY A 156 -21.74 11.37 -9.88
C GLY A 156 -22.94 10.45 -9.67
N VAL A 157 -23.51 9.96 -10.77
CA VAL A 157 -24.76 9.17 -10.76
C VAL A 157 -24.60 7.84 -11.48
N ILE A 158 -23.90 7.83 -12.61
CA ILE A 158 -23.82 6.65 -13.47
C ILE A 158 -23.18 5.47 -12.73
N GLU A 159 -22.25 5.74 -11.81
CA GLU A 159 -21.59 4.73 -10.98
C GLU A 159 -22.49 4.06 -9.94
N HIS A 160 -23.62 4.70 -9.60
CA HIS A 160 -24.61 4.19 -8.67
C HIS A 160 -25.68 3.33 -9.36
N VAL A 161 -25.64 3.17 -10.68
CA VAL A 161 -26.63 2.35 -11.42
C VAL A 161 -26.38 0.87 -11.13
N PRO A 162 -27.32 0.15 -10.46
CA PRO A 162 -27.11 -1.24 -10.04
C PRO A 162 -27.22 -2.27 -11.19
N HIS A 163 -27.65 -1.82 -12.37
CA HIS A 163 -27.93 -2.65 -13.53
C HIS A 163 -27.23 -2.07 -14.76
N THR A 164 -27.78 -2.31 -15.96
CA THR A 164 -27.23 -1.72 -17.17
C THR A 164 -27.34 -0.18 -17.17
N PRO A 165 -26.27 0.56 -17.47
CA PRO A 165 -26.32 2.02 -17.62
C PRO A 165 -27.14 2.46 -18.85
N LEU A 166 -27.47 1.54 -19.77
CA LEU A 166 -28.25 1.83 -20.97
C LEU A 166 -29.63 2.41 -20.65
N GLY A 167 -30.26 1.98 -19.56
CA GLY A 167 -31.58 2.50 -19.16
C GLY A 167 -31.53 3.96 -18.74
N LEU A 168 -30.50 4.34 -17.98
CA LEU A 168 -30.22 5.74 -17.60
C LEU A 168 -29.94 6.58 -18.86
N LEU A 169 -29.00 6.14 -19.71
CA LEU A 169 -28.62 6.88 -20.91
C LEU A 169 -29.77 7.03 -21.90
N THR A 170 -30.61 6.00 -22.06
CA THR A 170 -31.82 6.06 -22.90
C THR A 170 -32.82 7.09 -22.35
N THR A 171 -32.99 7.15 -21.03
CA THR A 171 -33.86 8.12 -20.37
C THR A 171 -33.36 9.54 -20.58
N ILE A 172 -32.06 9.78 -20.35
CA ILE A 172 -31.41 11.07 -20.58
C ILE A 172 -31.56 11.49 -22.04
N ASN A 173 -31.29 10.58 -22.98
CA ASN A 173 -31.44 10.86 -24.41
C ASN A 173 -32.84 11.26 -24.78
N ARG A 174 -33.85 10.59 -24.22
CA ARG A 174 -35.26 10.90 -24.49
C ARG A 174 -35.60 12.34 -24.09
N VAL A 175 -35.23 12.77 -22.88
CA VAL A 175 -35.57 14.10 -22.36
C VAL A 175 -34.70 15.23 -22.94
N LEU A 176 -33.51 14.91 -23.42
CA LEU A 176 -32.61 15.88 -24.06
C LEU A 176 -33.08 16.19 -25.48
N LYS A 177 -33.00 17.45 -25.96
CA LYS A 177 -33.31 17.80 -27.36
C LYS A 177 -32.33 17.13 -28.34
N PRO A 178 -32.72 16.82 -29.59
CA PRO A 178 -31.73 16.62 -30.66
C PRO A 178 -30.78 17.82 -30.73
N GLY A 179 -29.47 17.57 -30.73
CA GLY A 179 -28.46 18.63 -30.63
C GLY A 179 -28.23 19.19 -29.22
N GLY A 180 -28.99 18.75 -28.22
CA GLY A 180 -28.77 19.08 -26.80
C GLY A 180 -27.50 18.43 -26.24
N HIS A 181 -27.04 18.93 -25.10
CA HIS A 181 -25.77 18.51 -24.50
C HIS A 181 -25.96 17.68 -23.24
N LEU A 182 -25.12 16.67 -23.06
CA LEU A 182 -25.03 15.88 -21.84
C LEU A 182 -23.65 16.09 -21.23
N VAL A 183 -23.62 16.43 -19.95
CA VAL A 183 -22.41 16.38 -19.13
C VAL A 183 -22.53 15.19 -18.18
N ILE A 184 -21.59 14.26 -18.28
CA ILE A 184 -21.42 13.19 -17.28
C ILE A 184 -20.13 13.48 -16.54
N ASP A 185 -20.17 13.37 -15.21
CA ASP A 185 -18.96 13.15 -14.43
C ASP A 185 -19.06 11.85 -13.62
N THR A 186 -17.93 11.18 -13.41
CA THR A 186 -17.87 9.92 -12.65
C THR A 186 -16.42 9.62 -12.22
N PRO A 187 -16.19 8.90 -11.11
CA PRO A 187 -14.86 8.45 -10.73
C PRO A 187 -14.19 7.61 -11.82
N ASN A 188 -12.88 7.83 -12.00
CA ASN A 188 -12.06 7.08 -12.94
C ASN A 188 -11.57 5.78 -12.29
N LEU A 189 -12.01 4.64 -12.80
CA LEU A 189 -11.51 3.32 -12.39
C LEU A 189 -9.99 3.21 -12.57
N ALA A 190 -9.42 3.96 -13.52
CA ALA A 190 -7.98 3.99 -13.80
C ALA A 190 -7.19 4.98 -12.93
N HIS A 191 -7.76 5.52 -11.86
CA HIS A 191 -7.07 6.41 -10.91
C HIS A 191 -5.78 5.77 -10.35
N LEU A 192 -4.70 6.54 -10.22
CA LEU A 192 -3.37 6.06 -9.80
C LEU A 192 -3.43 5.27 -8.49
N TYR A 193 -4.14 5.76 -7.47
CA TYR A 193 -4.24 5.06 -6.17
C TYR A 193 -4.89 3.68 -6.29
N LYS A 194 -5.82 3.50 -7.26
CA LYS A 194 -6.43 2.20 -7.55
C LYS A 194 -5.48 1.28 -8.30
N ARG A 195 -4.69 1.79 -9.25
CA ARG A 195 -3.63 1.01 -9.92
C ARG A 195 -2.61 0.49 -8.90
N GLN A 196 -2.22 1.37 -7.98
CA GLN A 196 -1.35 1.11 -6.85
C GLN A 196 -1.94 0.04 -5.90
N ALA A 197 -3.22 0.16 -5.53
CA ALA A 197 -3.93 -0.87 -4.76
C ALA A 197 -3.94 -2.22 -5.49
N LEU A 198 -4.31 -2.23 -6.77
CA LEU A 198 -4.35 -3.45 -7.57
C LEU A 198 -2.97 -4.11 -7.70
N ALA A 199 -1.92 -3.29 -7.87
CA ALA A 199 -0.55 -3.75 -7.91
C ALA A 199 -0.18 -4.49 -6.62
N ARG A 200 -0.64 -4.01 -5.45
CA ARG A 200 -0.48 -4.67 -4.14
C ARG A 200 -1.41 -5.87 -3.92
N GLY A 201 -2.24 -6.24 -4.90
CA GLY A 201 -3.24 -7.32 -4.78
C GLY A 201 -4.49 -6.91 -4.00
N GLU A 202 -4.72 -5.62 -3.79
CA GLU A 202 -5.90 -5.07 -3.14
C GLU A 202 -7.03 -4.81 -4.16
N SER A 203 -8.27 -4.71 -3.67
CA SER A 203 -9.42 -4.39 -4.52
C SER A 203 -9.38 -2.95 -5.03
N VAL A 204 -9.77 -2.74 -6.28
CA VAL A 204 -10.01 -1.39 -6.87
C VAL A 204 -11.43 -0.88 -6.63
N TRP A 205 -12.29 -1.75 -6.12
CA TRP A 205 -13.69 -1.46 -5.79
C TRP A 205 -13.82 -0.88 -4.39
N PRO A 206 -14.92 -0.16 -4.09
CA PRO A 206 -15.24 0.25 -2.72
C PRO A 206 -15.14 -0.92 -1.73
N PRO A 207 -14.83 -0.66 -0.44
CA PRO A 207 -14.69 -1.70 0.56
C PRO A 207 -15.90 -2.65 0.56
N LEU A 208 -15.64 -3.94 0.30
CA LEU A 208 -16.71 -4.95 0.17
C LEU A 208 -17.64 -4.99 1.39
N ALA A 209 -17.10 -4.72 2.59
CA ALA A 209 -17.89 -4.66 3.81
C ALA A 209 -19.04 -3.65 3.74
N ALA A 210 -18.85 -2.50 3.08
CA ALA A 210 -19.89 -1.48 2.93
C ALA A 210 -21.08 -2.01 2.12
N GLN A 211 -20.81 -2.77 1.06
CA GLN A 211 -21.85 -3.42 0.25
C GLN A 211 -22.46 -4.63 0.98
N PHE A 212 -21.62 -5.48 1.58
CA PHE A 212 -22.04 -6.73 2.21
C PHE A 212 -22.97 -6.51 3.41
N TYR A 213 -22.72 -5.47 4.22
CA TYR A 213 -23.54 -5.13 5.38
C TYR A 213 -24.64 -4.09 5.11
N SER A 214 -24.79 -3.63 3.86
CA SER A 214 -25.85 -2.69 3.50
C SER A 214 -27.22 -3.38 3.42
N PRO A 215 -28.31 -2.77 3.90
CA PRO A 215 -29.65 -3.20 3.53
C PRO A 215 -29.86 -3.04 2.01
N ILE A 216 -30.82 -3.81 1.46
CA ILE A 216 -31.25 -3.65 0.06
C ILE A 216 -32.23 -2.45 -0.03
N PRO A 217 -32.07 -1.55 -1.01
CA PRO A 217 -31.00 -1.51 -2.01
C PRO A 217 -29.68 -0.96 -1.45
N TYR A 218 -28.56 -1.43 -2.01
CA TYR A 218 -27.25 -0.81 -1.83
C TYR A 218 -27.11 0.36 -2.81
N GLU A 219 -26.78 1.54 -2.28
CA GLU A 219 -26.74 2.80 -3.03
C GLU A 219 -25.32 3.37 -3.20
N GLY A 220 -24.27 2.65 -2.81
CA GLY A 220 -22.90 3.02 -3.15
C GLY A 220 -22.52 2.72 -4.61
N HIS A 221 -21.24 2.84 -4.97
CA HIS A 221 -20.81 2.57 -6.34
C HIS A 221 -20.95 1.08 -6.68
N HIS A 222 -21.62 0.80 -7.79
CA HIS A 222 -21.75 -0.54 -8.39
C HIS A 222 -20.71 -0.77 -9.49
N ARG A 223 -20.41 0.28 -10.25
CA ARG A 223 -19.40 0.26 -11.29
C ARG A 223 -18.79 1.64 -11.48
N GLU A 224 -17.47 1.71 -11.50
CA GLU A 224 -16.74 2.89 -11.95
C GLU A 224 -16.21 2.63 -13.35
N TYR A 225 -15.90 3.70 -14.06
CA TYR A 225 -15.64 3.66 -15.49
C TYR A 225 -14.26 4.19 -15.83
N THR A 226 -13.76 3.83 -17.00
CA THR A 226 -12.63 4.47 -17.64
C THR A 226 -13.11 5.42 -18.74
N ALA A 227 -12.30 6.43 -19.08
CA ALA A 227 -12.59 7.38 -20.16
C ALA A 227 -13.05 6.72 -21.49
N PRO A 228 -12.36 5.69 -22.03
CA PRO A 228 -12.82 5.00 -23.24
C PRO A 228 -14.18 4.31 -23.09
N GLU A 229 -14.51 3.77 -21.91
CA GLU A 229 -15.82 3.13 -21.68
C GLU A 229 -16.94 4.18 -21.69
N VAL A 230 -16.74 5.34 -21.04
CA VAL A 230 -17.73 6.44 -21.07
C VAL A 230 -17.92 6.95 -22.50
N ALA A 231 -16.84 7.17 -23.24
CA ALA A 231 -16.89 7.59 -24.63
C ALA A 231 -17.62 6.58 -25.53
N TRP A 232 -17.34 5.29 -25.33
CA TRP A 232 -18.01 4.21 -26.05
C TRP A 232 -19.51 4.18 -25.75
N MET A 233 -19.91 4.20 -24.46
CA MET A 233 -21.33 4.17 -24.08
C MET A 233 -22.12 5.35 -24.68
N LEU A 234 -21.54 6.55 -24.66
CA LEU A 234 -22.14 7.74 -25.26
C LEU A 234 -22.32 7.58 -26.77
N ASN A 235 -21.30 7.07 -27.48
CA ASN A 235 -21.42 6.76 -28.90
C ASN A 235 -22.52 5.74 -29.19
N GLU A 236 -22.61 4.66 -28.42
CA GLU A 236 -23.63 3.61 -28.60
C GLU A 236 -25.05 4.15 -28.51
N VAL A 237 -25.28 5.16 -27.68
CA VAL A 237 -26.58 5.82 -27.56
C VAL A 237 -26.75 7.01 -28.52
N GLY A 238 -25.90 7.14 -29.53
CA GLY A 238 -26.04 8.15 -30.59
C GLY A 238 -25.58 9.56 -30.19
N HIS A 239 -24.70 9.69 -29.20
CA HIS A 239 -24.05 10.97 -28.90
C HIS A 239 -22.74 11.15 -29.66
N GLU A 240 -22.48 12.39 -30.04
CA GLU A 240 -21.17 12.86 -30.47
C GLU A 240 -20.41 13.39 -29.24
N VAL A 241 -19.39 12.67 -28.78
CA VAL A 241 -18.56 13.12 -27.67
C VAL A 241 -17.69 14.30 -28.13
N LYS A 242 -17.75 15.42 -27.42
CA LYS A 242 -17.08 16.68 -27.76
C LYS A 242 -15.81 16.92 -26.97
N ALA A 243 -15.78 16.51 -25.71
CA ALA A 243 -14.64 16.69 -24.83
C ALA A 243 -14.63 15.62 -23.73
N ILE A 244 -13.44 15.21 -23.34
CA ILE A 244 -13.17 14.38 -22.16
C ILE A 244 -12.09 15.08 -21.33
N GLU A 245 -12.38 15.31 -20.07
CA GLU A 245 -11.48 15.93 -19.09
C GLU A 245 -11.17 14.91 -18.00
N LEU A 246 -9.90 14.89 -17.59
CA LEU A 246 -9.40 14.08 -16.49
C LEU A 246 -8.69 15.00 -15.51
N TYR A 247 -9.10 14.99 -14.25
CA TYR A 247 -8.65 15.95 -13.24
C TYR A 247 -8.64 15.32 -11.84
N SER A 248 -7.93 15.99 -10.92
CA SER A 248 -7.81 15.57 -9.53
C SER A 248 -8.96 16.14 -8.70
N TYR A 249 -9.45 15.40 -7.70
CA TYR A 249 -10.61 15.81 -6.91
C TYR A 249 -10.34 15.74 -5.40
N SER A 250 -10.07 14.55 -4.87
CA SER A 250 -9.94 14.29 -3.44
C SER A 250 -8.65 14.85 -2.85
N CYS A 251 -7.64 15.18 -3.66
CA CYS A 251 -6.45 15.86 -3.16
C CYS A 251 -6.78 17.22 -2.52
N TYR A 252 -7.84 17.88 -2.99
CA TYR A 252 -8.28 19.17 -2.47
C TYR A 252 -8.96 19.11 -1.10
N GLU A 253 -9.17 17.91 -0.56
CA GLU A 253 -9.62 17.73 0.82
C GLU A 253 -8.55 18.14 1.84
N GLN A 254 -7.27 18.14 1.42
CA GLN A 254 -6.15 18.53 2.24
C GLN A 254 -5.67 19.93 1.81
N PRO A 255 -5.32 20.83 2.75
CA PRO A 255 -4.76 22.13 2.40
C PRO A 255 -3.36 21.99 1.76
N GLU A 256 -2.58 21.01 2.21
CA GLU A 256 -1.27 20.68 1.68
C GLU A 256 -1.15 19.17 1.41
N LEU A 257 -0.42 18.82 0.35
CA LEU A 257 0.04 17.45 0.11
C LEU A 257 1.44 17.29 0.66
N SER A 258 1.79 16.09 1.13
CA SER A 258 3.15 15.81 1.58
C SER A 258 3.63 14.41 1.19
N GLY A 259 4.95 14.25 1.09
CA GLY A 259 5.58 12.95 0.87
C GLY A 259 5.07 12.25 -0.39
N ARG A 260 4.47 11.06 -0.23
CA ARG A 260 3.98 10.24 -1.34
C ARG A 260 2.86 10.93 -2.12
N ASP A 261 2.03 11.74 -1.47
CA ASP A 261 0.87 12.35 -2.12
C ASP A 261 1.30 13.42 -3.13
N VAL A 262 2.39 14.15 -2.84
CA VAL A 262 3.02 15.09 -3.78
C VAL A 262 3.54 14.33 -5.01
N THR A 263 4.27 13.23 -4.78
CA THR A 263 4.78 12.40 -5.88
C THR A 263 3.64 11.85 -6.75
N ASN A 264 2.57 11.34 -6.11
CA ASN A 264 1.40 10.81 -6.81
C ASN A 264 0.66 11.90 -7.60
N PHE A 265 0.52 13.10 -7.03
CA PHE A 265 -0.07 14.26 -7.71
C PHE A 265 0.70 14.58 -9.00
N TRP A 266 2.02 14.72 -8.94
CA TRP A 266 2.84 14.98 -10.12
C TRP A 266 2.83 13.84 -11.15
N LYS A 267 2.72 12.58 -10.71
CA LYS A 267 2.54 11.43 -11.60
C LYS A 267 1.21 11.50 -12.36
N MET A 268 0.12 11.80 -11.67
CA MET A 268 -1.20 11.97 -12.28
C MET A 268 -1.24 13.19 -13.21
N LEU A 269 -0.50 14.25 -12.89
CA LEU A 269 -0.38 15.39 -13.79
C LEU A 269 0.37 15.01 -15.08
N ALA A 270 1.47 14.25 -14.97
CA ALA A 270 2.28 13.81 -16.11
C ALA A 270 1.58 12.76 -17.01
N ASP A 271 0.75 11.91 -16.43
CA ASP A 271 -0.13 10.99 -17.16
C ASP A 271 -1.60 11.22 -16.74
N PRO A 272 -2.35 12.05 -17.48
CA PRO A 272 -3.73 12.36 -17.16
C PRO A 272 -4.65 11.14 -17.07
N THR A 273 -4.28 10.01 -17.71
CA THR A 273 -5.10 8.79 -17.66
C THR A 273 -5.23 8.21 -16.25
N GLN A 274 -4.35 8.62 -15.33
CA GLN A 274 -4.34 8.18 -13.94
C GLN A 274 -4.99 9.18 -12.99
N ARG A 275 -5.52 10.31 -13.49
CA ARG A 275 -6.25 11.28 -12.67
C ARG A 275 -7.59 10.69 -12.20
N GLU A 276 -8.12 11.29 -11.15
CA GLU A 276 -9.15 10.68 -10.32
C GLU A 276 -10.54 10.71 -10.94
N TYR A 277 -10.89 11.78 -11.65
CA TYR A 277 -12.26 12.00 -12.11
C TYR A 277 -12.32 12.13 -13.63
N ILE A 278 -13.44 11.70 -14.20
CA ILE A 278 -13.76 11.86 -15.62
C ILE A 278 -14.91 12.86 -15.71
N THR A 279 -14.77 13.89 -16.54
CA THR A 279 -15.91 14.67 -17.04
C THR A 279 -15.98 14.54 -18.56
N THR A 280 -17.15 14.24 -19.10
CA THR A 280 -17.39 14.21 -20.54
C THR A 280 -18.48 15.19 -20.91
N LEU A 281 -18.27 15.92 -22.01
CA LEU A 281 -19.32 16.67 -22.69
C LEU A 281 -19.65 15.96 -24.00
N SER A 282 -20.92 15.67 -24.23
CA SER A 282 -21.40 15.11 -25.50
C SER A 282 -22.62 15.85 -26.02
N ARG A 283 -22.88 15.70 -27.32
CA ARG A 283 -24.03 16.26 -28.00
C ARG A 283 -24.91 15.15 -28.55
N ARG A 284 -26.20 15.15 -28.23
CA ARG A 284 -27.16 14.18 -28.77
C ARG A 284 -27.26 14.34 -30.29
N GLY A 285 -27.04 13.26 -31.03
CA GLY A 285 -27.26 13.20 -32.48
C GLY A 285 -28.73 13.14 -32.86
N GLU A 286 -29.01 13.12 -34.17
CA GLU A 286 -30.36 12.93 -34.72
C GLU A 286 -30.87 11.49 -34.49
N THR A 287 -29.94 10.52 -34.46
CA THR A 287 -30.23 9.11 -34.19
C THR A 287 -30.01 8.78 -32.72
N THR A 288 -30.74 7.79 -32.21
CA THR A 288 -30.62 7.31 -30.81
C THR A 288 -29.67 6.12 -30.66
N THR A 289 -28.93 5.80 -31.73
CA THR A 289 -27.95 4.72 -31.78
C THR A 289 -26.71 5.19 -32.55
N ALA A 290 -25.58 4.54 -32.29
CA ALA A 290 -24.34 4.76 -33.02
C ALA A 290 -24.54 4.68 -34.54
N THR A 291 -23.93 5.61 -35.27
CA THR A 291 -23.84 5.59 -36.74
C THR A 291 -22.48 5.10 -37.24
N GLY A 292 -21.56 4.82 -36.33
CA GLY A 292 -20.18 4.39 -36.60
C GLY A 292 -19.45 3.97 -35.33
N PRO A 293 -18.18 3.52 -35.44
CA PRO A 293 -17.37 3.17 -34.28
C PRO A 293 -17.11 4.40 -33.40
N ALA A 294 -16.97 4.17 -32.10
CA ALA A 294 -16.59 5.23 -31.17
C ALA A 294 -15.23 5.85 -31.58
N PRO A 295 -15.07 7.18 -31.48
CA PRO A 295 -13.80 7.84 -31.76
C PRO A 295 -12.70 7.40 -30.79
N GLU A 296 -11.44 7.53 -31.20
CA GLU A 296 -10.32 7.34 -30.27
C GLU A 296 -10.39 8.44 -29.21
N TRP A 297 -10.59 8.04 -27.95
CA TRP A 297 -10.98 8.96 -26.89
C TRP A 297 -9.89 9.99 -26.53
N ARG A 298 -8.60 9.69 -26.75
CA ARG A 298 -7.50 10.63 -26.50
C ARG A 298 -7.53 11.80 -27.48
N THR A 299 -8.07 11.61 -28.68
CA THR A 299 -8.30 12.74 -29.61
C THR A 299 -9.35 13.73 -29.11
N LEU A 300 -10.17 13.32 -28.12
CA LEU A 300 -11.18 14.13 -27.46
C LEU A 300 -10.71 14.70 -26.12
N PHE A 301 -9.50 14.35 -25.67
CA PHE A 301 -8.98 14.78 -24.38
C PHE A 301 -8.72 16.30 -24.39
N VAL A 302 -9.15 16.97 -23.32
CA VAL A 302 -8.93 18.40 -23.09
C VAL A 302 -8.16 18.56 -21.78
N GLU A 303 -6.92 19.04 -21.91
CA GLU A 303 -6.10 19.38 -20.74
C GLU A 303 -6.63 20.66 -20.08
N THR A 304 -6.91 20.54 -18.78
CA THR A 304 -7.63 21.51 -17.95
C THR A 304 -6.95 21.78 -16.61
N GLU A 305 -5.82 21.14 -16.31
CA GLU A 305 -4.97 21.44 -15.15
C GLU A 305 -3.66 22.11 -15.60
N ARG A 306 -3.77 23.12 -16.49
CA ARG A 306 -2.61 23.74 -17.15
C ARG A 306 -1.78 24.60 -16.21
N HIS A 307 -2.41 25.19 -15.20
CA HIS A 307 -1.70 25.90 -14.14
C HIS A 307 -0.66 24.99 -13.47
N TRP A 308 -1.07 23.77 -13.11
CA TRP A 308 -0.19 22.78 -12.51
C TRP A 308 0.89 22.31 -13.48
N GLU A 309 0.56 22.12 -14.77
CA GLU A 309 1.56 21.76 -15.79
C GLU A 309 2.67 22.80 -15.90
N ALA A 310 2.32 24.09 -15.86
CA ALA A 310 3.28 25.18 -15.90
C ALA A 310 4.23 25.13 -14.68
N MET A 311 3.68 24.92 -13.47
CA MET A 311 4.48 24.79 -12.25
C MET A 311 5.41 23.57 -12.28
N ARG A 312 4.97 22.45 -12.86
CA ARG A 312 5.77 21.23 -12.98
C ARG A 312 7.07 21.46 -13.75
N HIS A 313 7.03 22.29 -14.80
CA HIS A 313 8.18 22.57 -15.65
C HIS A 313 9.27 23.41 -14.94
N ASP A 314 8.92 24.13 -13.89
CA ASP A 314 9.86 24.94 -13.09
C ASP A 314 10.51 24.15 -11.95
N SER A 315 10.08 22.90 -11.69
CA SER A 315 10.64 22.06 -10.62
C SER A 315 11.91 21.32 -11.06
N PRO A 316 13.09 21.57 -10.45
CA PRO A 316 14.36 20.97 -10.85
C PRO A 316 14.49 19.46 -10.57
N GLU A 317 13.54 18.85 -9.86
CA GLU A 317 13.73 17.54 -9.19
C GLU A 317 12.94 16.38 -9.81
N PHE A 318 12.07 16.59 -10.80
CA PHE A 318 11.26 15.51 -11.37
C PHE A 318 11.86 14.92 -12.65
N GLN A 319 12.86 14.05 -12.49
CA GLN A 319 13.36 13.20 -13.58
C GLN A 319 12.41 12.02 -13.83
N ALA A 320 12.28 11.59 -15.09
CA ALA A 320 11.34 10.55 -15.52
C ALA A 320 11.49 9.20 -14.77
N ASP A 321 12.65 8.91 -14.19
CA ASP A 321 12.92 7.68 -13.42
C ASP A 321 12.25 7.65 -12.03
N ASP A 322 11.83 8.80 -11.49
CA ASP A 322 11.04 8.88 -10.24
C ASP A 322 9.51 8.83 -10.51
N LEU A 323 9.11 9.01 -11.77
CA LEU A 323 7.71 8.92 -12.20
C LEU A 323 7.25 7.48 -12.44
N VAL A 324 8.17 6.51 -12.52
CA VAL A 324 7.82 5.09 -12.64
C VAL A 324 7.13 4.64 -11.35
N ASP A 325 5.91 4.14 -11.47
CA ASP A 325 5.25 3.44 -10.37
C ASP A 325 6.03 2.15 -10.07
N ARG A 326 6.76 2.15 -8.95
CA ARG A 326 7.55 0.98 -8.51
C ARG A 326 6.69 0.00 -7.71
N GLU A 327 5.43 0.31 -7.41
CA GLU A 327 4.57 -0.61 -6.68
C GLU A 327 4.27 -1.92 -7.40
N PRO A 328 3.99 -1.95 -8.71
CA PRO A 328 3.90 -3.21 -9.45
C PRO A 328 5.16 -4.06 -9.33
N LEU A 329 6.33 -3.43 -9.43
CA LEU A 329 7.62 -4.11 -9.29
C LEU A 329 7.85 -4.59 -7.85
N LEU A 330 7.53 -3.77 -6.86
CA LEU A 330 7.65 -4.12 -5.44
C LEU A 330 6.72 -5.26 -5.06
N ALA A 331 5.47 -5.24 -5.52
CA ALA A 331 4.51 -6.30 -5.29
C ALA A 331 4.91 -7.60 -5.98
N GLN A 332 5.45 -7.51 -7.21
CA GLN A 332 6.04 -8.66 -7.89
C GLN A 332 7.22 -9.23 -7.08
N LEU A 333 8.16 -8.39 -6.64
CA LEU A 333 9.30 -8.81 -5.81
C LEU A 333 8.85 -9.42 -4.47
N GLN A 334 7.83 -8.85 -3.83
CA GLN A 334 7.24 -9.40 -2.60
C GLN A 334 6.60 -10.76 -2.85
N HIS A 335 5.88 -10.93 -3.97
CA HIS A 335 5.33 -12.21 -4.37
C HIS A 335 6.43 -13.24 -4.63
N GLU A 336 7.48 -12.86 -5.35
CA GLU A 336 8.66 -13.71 -5.60
C GLU A 336 9.36 -14.12 -4.29
N VAL A 337 9.47 -13.21 -3.32
CA VAL A 337 9.99 -13.51 -1.97
C VAL A 337 9.11 -14.52 -1.25
N VAL A 338 7.79 -14.34 -1.24
CA VAL A 338 6.85 -15.28 -0.61
C VAL A 338 6.93 -16.67 -1.25
N VAL A 339 6.97 -16.73 -2.59
CA VAL A 339 7.13 -17.99 -3.33
C VAL A 339 8.47 -18.66 -3.00
N ARG A 340 9.56 -17.89 -2.96
CA ARG A 340 10.88 -18.41 -2.55
C ARG A 340 10.86 -18.96 -1.14
N ASP A 341 10.30 -18.23 -0.19
CA ASP A 341 10.28 -18.63 1.22
C ASP A 341 9.40 -19.87 1.42
N GLN A 342 8.30 -19.99 0.67
CA GLN A 342 7.49 -21.21 0.62
C GLN A 342 8.28 -22.40 0.03
N MET A 343 9.00 -22.20 -1.08
CA MET A 343 9.85 -23.23 -1.67
C MET A 343 10.95 -23.69 -0.71
N LEU A 344 11.58 -22.77 0.03
CA LEU A 344 12.57 -23.08 1.06
C LEU A 344 11.95 -23.91 2.19
N ALA A 345 10.76 -23.52 2.68
CA ALA A 345 10.05 -24.28 3.70
C ALA A 345 9.65 -25.69 3.23
N ASP A 346 9.32 -25.87 1.95
CA ASP A 346 9.01 -27.18 1.39
C ASP A 346 10.25 -28.05 1.19
N LEU A 347 11.40 -27.46 0.82
CA LEU A 347 12.71 -28.12 0.79
C LEU A 347 13.16 -28.59 2.19
N GLU A 348 12.95 -27.78 3.23
CA GLU A 348 13.22 -28.17 4.62
C GLU A 348 12.34 -29.34 5.10
N ARG A 349 11.18 -29.54 4.46
CA ARG A 349 10.27 -30.66 4.73
C ARG A 349 10.54 -31.88 3.87
N GLU A 350 11.55 -31.86 2.98
CA GLU A 350 11.90 -33.06 2.22
C GLU A 350 12.36 -34.18 3.18
N PRO A 351 11.73 -35.36 3.13
CA PRO A 351 12.02 -36.47 4.04
C PRO A 351 13.50 -36.86 4.06
N LEU A 352 14.18 -36.74 2.91
CA LEU A 352 15.59 -37.09 2.77
C LEU A 352 16.51 -36.12 3.52
N LEU A 353 16.15 -34.82 3.55
CA LEU A 353 16.94 -33.77 4.20
C LEU A 353 16.79 -33.84 5.73
N VAL A 354 15.57 -34.10 6.21
CA VAL A 354 15.27 -34.38 7.62
C VAL A 354 16.01 -35.62 8.11
N GLN A 355 16.05 -36.69 7.30
CA GLN A 355 16.77 -37.91 7.63
C GLN A 355 18.29 -37.67 7.70
N LEU A 356 18.86 -36.91 6.74
CA LEU A 356 20.27 -36.57 6.74
C LEU A 356 20.67 -35.75 7.99
N GLN A 357 19.82 -34.80 8.40
CA GLN A 357 20.05 -33.99 9.61
C GLN A 357 19.99 -34.84 10.88
N ALA A 358 19.06 -35.80 10.96
CA ALA A 358 19.00 -36.75 12.08
C ALA A 358 20.25 -37.65 12.14
N ASP A 359 20.75 -38.11 10.99
CA ASP A 359 21.97 -38.91 10.90
C ASP A 359 23.20 -38.10 11.33
N VAL A 360 23.32 -36.84 10.92
CA VAL A 360 24.39 -35.93 11.35
C VAL A 360 24.34 -35.69 12.86
N ALA A 361 23.17 -35.39 13.42
CA ALA A 361 23.01 -35.20 14.86
C ALA A 361 23.36 -36.46 15.66
N THR A 362 23.05 -37.64 15.13
CA THR A 362 23.44 -38.92 15.71
C THR A 362 24.95 -39.11 15.67
N ARG A 363 25.59 -38.79 14.54
CA ARG A 363 27.05 -38.88 14.38
C ARG A 363 27.78 -37.95 15.35
N ASP A 364 27.32 -36.73 15.51
CA ASP A 364 27.96 -35.74 16.39
C ASP A 364 27.85 -36.14 17.86
N ARG A 365 26.72 -36.74 18.26
CA ARG A 365 26.55 -37.30 19.61
C ARG A 365 27.54 -38.44 19.88
N LEU A 366 27.68 -39.38 18.94
CA LEU A 366 28.64 -40.49 19.05
C LEU A 366 30.09 -39.99 19.09
N LEU A 367 30.42 -38.95 18.32
CA LEU A 367 31.74 -38.32 18.35
C LEU A 367 32.03 -37.68 19.71
N ALA A 368 31.06 -37.01 20.32
CA ALA A 368 31.20 -36.42 21.64
C ALA A 368 31.41 -37.48 22.73
N GLU A 369 30.64 -38.57 22.70
CA GLU A 369 30.79 -39.71 23.63
C GLU A 369 32.19 -40.34 23.51
N PHE A 370 32.66 -40.61 22.28
CA PHE A 370 34.00 -41.16 22.06
C PHE A 370 35.11 -40.22 22.52
N GLN A 371 34.95 -38.91 22.34
CA GLN A 371 35.89 -37.92 22.85
C GLN A 371 35.95 -37.92 24.38
N GLU A 372 34.79 -38.03 25.05
CA GLU A 372 34.72 -38.09 26.50
C GLU A 372 35.37 -39.35 27.05
N GLU A 373 35.10 -40.52 26.45
CA GLU A 373 35.76 -41.79 26.81
C GLU A 373 37.28 -41.70 26.63
N ARG A 374 37.73 -41.18 25.50
CA ARG A 374 39.17 -40.98 25.24
C ARG A 374 39.80 -40.05 26.27
N ASN A 375 39.15 -38.96 26.63
CA ASN A 375 39.66 -38.01 27.62
C ASN A 375 39.77 -38.67 29.01
N ARG A 376 38.76 -39.45 29.43
CA ARG A 376 38.81 -40.23 30.68
C ARG A 376 39.98 -41.22 30.69
N ALA A 377 40.20 -41.93 29.59
CA ALA A 377 41.32 -42.87 29.45
C ALA A 377 42.68 -42.18 29.52
N VAL A 378 42.81 -40.99 28.92
CA VAL A 378 44.03 -40.16 29.00
C VAL A 378 44.28 -39.71 30.44
N GLU A 379 43.26 -39.22 31.14
CA GLU A 379 43.41 -38.82 32.55
C GLU A 379 43.84 -39.98 33.46
N GLU A 380 43.27 -41.17 33.26
CA GLU A 380 43.65 -42.36 34.04
C GLU A 380 45.10 -42.78 33.78
N ARG A 381 45.54 -42.71 32.52
CA ARG A 381 46.93 -42.94 32.14
C ARG A 381 47.86 -41.92 32.79
N ASP A 382 47.51 -40.65 32.77
CA ASP A 382 48.34 -39.57 33.32
C ASP A 382 48.44 -39.67 34.86
N ARG A 383 47.36 -40.06 35.55
CA ARG A 383 47.40 -40.39 36.99
C ARG A 383 48.34 -41.56 37.29
N THR A 384 48.33 -42.60 36.44
CA THR A 384 49.22 -43.76 36.58
C THR A 384 50.68 -43.35 36.38
N ILE A 385 50.96 -42.55 35.36
CA ILE A 385 52.29 -42.01 35.09
C ILE A 385 52.79 -41.18 36.27
N ALA A 386 51.97 -40.29 36.82
CA ALA A 386 52.34 -39.48 37.98
C ALA A 386 52.72 -40.33 39.21
N ARG A 387 51.94 -41.38 39.50
CA ARG A 387 52.25 -42.33 40.57
C ARG A 387 53.60 -43.03 40.36
N LEU A 388 53.87 -43.50 39.13
CA LEU A 388 55.13 -44.15 38.79
C LEU A 388 56.33 -43.21 38.94
N TYR A 389 56.18 -41.93 38.58
CA TYR A 389 57.23 -40.93 38.79
C TYR A 389 57.54 -40.72 40.28
N GLU A 390 56.53 -40.70 41.15
CA GLU A 390 56.72 -40.57 42.59
C GLU A 390 57.41 -41.80 43.22
N GLU A 391 57.07 -43.01 42.75
CA GLU A 391 57.75 -44.24 43.13
C GLU A 391 59.22 -44.25 42.69
N ILE A 392 59.51 -43.80 41.45
CA ILE A 392 60.88 -43.67 40.93
C ILE A 392 61.68 -42.68 41.79
N ALA A 393 61.12 -41.50 42.07
CA ALA A 393 61.79 -40.50 42.91
C ALA A 393 62.12 -41.05 44.32
N THR A 394 61.22 -41.84 44.90
CA THR A 394 61.44 -42.50 46.20
C THR A 394 62.55 -43.55 46.13
N ARG A 395 62.60 -44.33 45.04
CA ARG A 395 63.67 -45.30 44.79
C ARG A 395 65.02 -44.62 44.60
N ASP A 396 65.08 -43.53 43.84
CA ASP A 396 66.31 -42.77 43.61
C ASP A 396 66.88 -42.20 44.91
N GLN A 397 66.02 -41.68 45.82
CA GLN A 397 66.45 -41.25 47.15
C GLN A 397 67.02 -42.42 47.98
N THR A 398 66.43 -43.60 47.86
CA THR A 398 66.90 -44.80 48.56
C THR A 398 68.27 -45.24 48.03
N ILE A 399 68.44 -45.27 46.71
CA ILE A 399 69.72 -45.58 46.05
C ILE A 399 70.78 -44.56 46.45
N ALA A 400 70.46 -43.26 46.46
CA ALA A 400 71.39 -42.23 46.90
C ALA A 400 71.89 -42.46 48.33
N ARG A 401 71.00 -42.79 49.28
CA ARG A 401 71.38 -43.14 50.66
C ARG A 401 72.28 -44.38 50.74
N GLN A 402 71.98 -45.41 49.94
CA GLN A 402 72.79 -46.63 49.89
C GLN A 402 74.19 -46.37 49.32
N ASN A 403 74.28 -45.55 48.26
CA ASN A 403 75.56 -45.15 47.68
C ASN A 403 76.41 -44.33 48.67
N ASP A 404 75.79 -43.43 49.42
CA ASP A 404 76.45 -42.68 50.50
C ASP A 404 77.03 -43.61 51.58
N GLN A 405 76.26 -44.64 51.96
CA GLN A 405 76.69 -45.62 52.94
C GLN A 405 77.84 -46.50 52.40
N LEU A 406 77.77 -46.91 51.14
CA LEU A 406 78.84 -47.62 50.45
C LEU A 406 80.11 -46.78 50.37
N GLY A 407 80.01 -45.48 50.07
CA GLY A 407 81.14 -44.55 50.07
C GLY A 407 81.87 -44.55 51.43
N ARG A 408 81.13 -44.35 52.53
CA ARG A 408 81.69 -44.39 53.89
C ARG A 408 82.34 -45.72 54.25
N LEU A 409 81.76 -46.84 53.80
CA LEU A 409 82.36 -48.16 53.99
C LEU A 409 83.66 -48.30 53.22
N ASN A 410 83.70 -47.79 51.99
CA ASN A 410 84.87 -47.86 51.12
C ASN A 410 86.03 -47.02 51.67
N ASP A 411 85.75 -45.81 52.16
CA ASP A 411 86.74 -44.96 52.84
C ASP A 411 87.36 -45.69 54.04
N ARG A 412 86.50 -46.32 54.87
CA ARG A 412 86.93 -47.08 56.04
C ARG A 412 87.75 -48.32 55.68
N LEU A 413 87.46 -48.93 54.53
CA LEU A 413 88.23 -50.05 53.98
C LEU A 413 89.60 -49.56 53.48
N GLY A 414 89.65 -48.39 52.86
CA GLY A 414 90.89 -47.70 52.50
C GLY A 414 91.77 -47.39 53.72
N ASP A 415 91.19 -46.87 54.79
CA ASP A 415 91.91 -46.62 56.06
C ASP A 415 92.49 -47.92 56.65
N LEU A 416 91.71 -49.01 56.64
CA LEU A 416 92.15 -50.33 57.10
C LEU A 416 93.27 -50.91 56.22
N GLN A 417 93.18 -50.74 54.91
CA GLN A 417 94.19 -51.19 53.95
C GLN A 417 95.50 -50.43 54.16
N ALA A 418 95.44 -49.10 54.33
CA ALA A 418 96.60 -48.27 54.65
C ALA A 418 97.26 -48.68 55.98
N ALA A 419 96.46 -49.01 57.01
CA ALA A 419 96.95 -49.54 58.27
C ALA A 419 97.61 -50.93 58.12
N PHE A 420 97.06 -51.80 57.26
CA PHE A 420 97.63 -53.10 56.96
C PHE A 420 98.99 -52.98 56.26
N ASP A 421 99.07 -52.16 55.21
CA ASP A 421 100.30 -51.96 54.41
C ASP A 421 101.43 -51.32 55.24
N ALA A 422 101.10 -50.52 56.25
CA ALA A 422 102.08 -49.95 57.19
C ALA A 422 102.67 -50.95 58.20
N THR A 423 102.22 -52.21 58.21
CA THR A 423 102.67 -53.22 59.19
C THR A 423 103.97 -53.91 58.72
N PRO A 424 105.10 -53.82 59.45
CA PRO A 424 106.38 -54.36 58.99
C PRO A 424 106.40 -55.90 58.85
N SER A 425 106.92 -56.36 57.70
CA SER A 425 107.01 -57.76 57.20
C SER A 425 107.44 -58.86 58.19
N GLU A 426 108.12 -58.51 59.29
CA GLU A 426 108.56 -59.49 60.28
C GLU A 426 107.44 -60.04 61.19
N VAL A 427 106.33 -59.30 61.37
CA VAL A 427 105.19 -59.79 62.15
C VAL A 427 104.41 -60.88 61.40
N VAL A 428 104.23 -60.70 60.09
CA VAL A 428 103.52 -61.66 59.21
C VAL A 428 104.29 -62.98 59.07
N LYS A 429 105.63 -62.93 58.98
CA LYS A 429 106.47 -64.15 58.98
C LYS A 429 106.37 -64.94 60.29
N ARG A 430 106.15 -64.27 61.43
CA ARG A 430 106.02 -64.93 62.75
C ARG A 430 104.68 -65.65 62.92
N LEU A 431 103.60 -65.14 62.31
CA LEU A 431 102.27 -65.75 62.41
C LEU A 431 102.10 -66.98 61.50
N LEU A 432 102.70 -66.99 60.31
CA LEU A 432 102.62 -68.14 59.40
C LEU A 432 103.39 -69.38 59.92
N ARG A 433 104.45 -69.20 60.72
CA ARG A 433 105.17 -70.34 61.37
C ARG A 433 104.38 -71.01 62.49
N ARG A 434 103.31 -70.40 63.02
CA ARG A 434 102.54 -70.95 64.15
C ARG A 434 101.39 -71.87 63.72
N ASN A 435 100.99 -71.85 62.44
CA ASN A 435 99.84 -72.63 61.94
C ASN A 435 100.20 -73.97 61.26
N SER A 436 101.48 -74.35 61.13
CA SER A 436 101.89 -75.60 60.45
C SER A 436 101.88 -76.85 61.35
N GLY A 437 101.38 -76.79 62.59
CA GLY A 437 101.46 -77.90 63.55
C GLY A 437 100.18 -78.11 64.34
N LYS A 438 99.11 -78.58 63.68
CA LYS A 438 97.97 -79.31 64.27
C LYS A 438 97.07 -79.87 63.15
N THR A 439 97.12 -81.19 62.95
CA THR A 439 96.18 -81.98 62.14
C THR A 439 95.63 -83.14 62.99
N HIS A 440 94.43 -83.61 62.62
CA HIS A 440 93.67 -84.81 63.06
C HIS A 440 92.54 -84.60 64.08
N SER A 441 91.34 -84.31 63.57
CA SER A 441 90.22 -85.26 63.45
C SER A 441 89.32 -84.85 62.30
#